data_AF-A0A2R7L6W2-F1
#
_entry.id   AF-A0A2R7L6W2-F1
#
_cell.length_a   1.000
_cell.length_b   1.000
_cell.length_c   1.000
_cell.angle_alpha   90.00
_cell.angle_beta   90.00
_cell.angle_gamma   90.00
#
_symmetry.space_group_name_H-M   'P 1'
#
loop_
_entity.id
_entity.type
_entity.pdbx_description
1 polymer ?
#
loop_
_entity_poly.entity_id
_entity_poly.type
_entity_poly.pdbx_seq_one_letter_code
_entity_poly.pdbx_strand_id
1 'polypeptide(L)' 'MAGLDIQQSQGTYAVMLTPHDRYWAWAVYDLQGEPRAHGQDTDREAAWRSGLFAAGAMESLNRIRQRRF' A
#
# COMPACT_ATOMS: atom_id res chain seq x y z
N MET A 1 -12.45 -16.51 -10.66
CA MET A 1 -12.79 -15.27 -9.91
C MET A 1 -11.56 -14.90 -9.10
N ALA A 2 -10.88 -13.80 -9.43
CA ALA A 2 -9.69 -13.36 -8.69
C ALA A 2 -10.14 -12.77 -7.34
N GLY A 3 -9.74 -13.41 -6.25
CA GLY A 3 -10.02 -12.95 -4.89
C GLY A 3 -9.20 -11.69 -4.60
N LEU A 4 -9.89 -10.63 -4.24
CA LEU A 4 -9.31 -9.34 -3.88
C LEU A 4 -8.88 -9.44 -2.41
N ASP A 5 -7.57 -9.48 -2.16
CA ASP A 5 -7.01 -9.65 -0.82
C ASP A 5 -6.65 -8.27 -0.24
N ILE A 6 -7.51 -7.79 0.66
CA ILE A 6 -7.35 -6.50 1.33
C ILE A 6 -6.73 -6.76 2.69
N GLN A 7 -5.45 -6.44 2.84
CA GLN A 7 -4.76 -6.49 4.13
C GLN A 7 -4.56 -5.07 4.64
N GLN A 8 -5.30 -4.70 5.68
CA GLN A 8 -5.19 -3.38 6.30
C GLN A 8 -3.81 -3.23 6.99
N SER A 9 -3.10 -2.17 6.66
CA SER A 9 -1.98 -1.68 7.46
C SER A 9 -2.56 -0.93 8.67
N GLN A 10 -2.04 -1.13 9.87
CA GLN A 10 -2.48 -0.39 11.05
C GLN A 10 -2.04 1.09 10.92
N GLY A 11 -2.87 1.95 10.35
CA GLY A 11 -2.55 3.37 10.14
C GLY A 11 -3.55 4.14 9.27
N THR A 12 -3.14 5.33 8.80
CA THR A 12 -3.94 6.22 7.92
C THR A 12 -4.05 5.70 6.48
N TYR A 13 -3.39 4.57 6.19
CA TYR A 13 -3.26 4.03 4.85
C TYR A 13 -3.58 2.53 4.82
N ALA A 14 -4.19 2.07 3.73
CA ALA A 14 -4.46 0.67 3.46
C ALA A 14 -3.62 0.18 2.28
N VAL A 15 -3.19 -1.09 2.30
CA VAL A 15 -2.47 -1.72 1.19
C VAL A 15 -3.37 -2.76 0.56
N MET A 16 -3.54 -2.67 -0.76
CA MET A 16 -4.32 -3.63 -1.54
C MET A 16 -3.40 -4.36 -2.51
N LEU A 17 -3.55 -5.68 -2.59
CA LEU A 17 -2.83 -6.54 -3.52
C LEU A 17 -3.78 -7.02 -4.62
N THR A 18 -3.33 -6.92 -5.87
CA THR A 18 -4.07 -7.41 -7.04
C THR A 18 -3.20 -8.42 -7.80
N PRO A 19 -3.65 -9.69 -7.92
CA PRO A 19 -2.92 -10.67 -8.71
C PRO A 19 -3.05 -10.38 -10.21
N HIS A 20 -1.94 -10.52 -10.94
CA HIS A 20 -1.89 -10.54 -12.40
C HIS A 20 -1.17 -11.79 -12.89
N ASP A 21 -1.27 -12.08 -14.19
CA ASP A 21 -0.75 -13.34 -14.78
C ASP A 21 0.75 -13.57 -14.57
N ARG A 22 1.55 -12.51 -14.39
CA ARG A 22 3.02 -12.59 -14.26
C ARG A 22 3.60 -11.82 -13.08
N TYR A 23 2.76 -11.13 -12.32
CA TYR A 23 3.20 -10.24 -11.24
C TYR A 23 2.04 -10.00 -10.27
N TRP A 24 2.35 -9.39 -9.14
CA TRP A 24 1.41 -8.88 -8.17
C TRP A 24 1.51 -7.36 -8.14
N ALA A 25 0.40 -6.68 -8.41
CA ALA A 25 0.31 -5.25 -8.21
C ALA A 25 -0.02 -4.96 -6.74
N TRP A 26 0.51 -3.86 -6.24
CA TRP A 26 0.14 -3.31 -4.95
C TRP A 26 -0.22 -1.84 -5.08
N ALA A 27 -1.16 -1.38 -4.28
CA ALA A 27 -1.54 0.02 -4.18
C ALA A 27 -1.77 0.42 -2.72
N VAL A 28 -1.33 1.61 -2.36
CA VAL A 28 -1.54 2.24 -1.06
C VAL A 28 -2.64 3.27 -1.21
N TYR A 29 -3.69 3.14 -0.40
CA TYR A 29 -4.82 4.05 -0.34
C TYR A 29 -4.83 4.81 0.97
N ASP A 30 -5.32 6.05 0.96
CA ASP A 30 -5.65 6.76 2.20
C ASP A 30 -7.03 6.35 2.74
N LEU A 31 -7.45 6.94 3.87
CA LEU A 31 -8.75 6.68 4.49
C LEU A 31 -9.95 7.14 3.64
N GLN A 32 -9.73 7.98 2.64
CA GLN A 32 -10.75 8.41 1.69
C GLN A 32 -10.89 7.43 0.52
N GLY A 33 -10.01 6.42 0.44
CA GLY A 33 -9.97 5.46 -0.66
C GLY A 33 -9.25 5.99 -1.89
N GLU A 34 -8.47 7.07 -1.76
CA GLU A 34 -7.70 7.65 -2.87
C GLU A 34 -6.32 6.98 -2.97
N PRO A 35 -5.88 6.54 -4.16
CA PRO A 35 -4.58 5.93 -4.33
C PRO A 35 -3.45 6.96 -4.16
N ARG A 36 -2.48 6.64 -3.31
CA ARG A 36 -1.31 7.49 -3.00
C ARG A 36 -0.01 6.96 -3.57
N ALA A 37 0.13 5.64 -3.67
CA ALA A 37 1.24 4.98 -4.36
C ALA A 37 0.78 3.65 -4.93
N HIS A 38 1.53 3.15 -5.90
CA HIS A 38 1.34 1.83 -6.46
C HIS A 38 2.67 1.30 -7.00
N GLY A 39 2.72 -0.01 -7.20
CA GLY A 39 3.84 -0.69 -7.81
C GLY A 39 3.48 -2.11 -8.20
N GLN A 40 4.48 -2.84 -8.66
CA GLN A 40 4.35 -4.24 -9.03
C GLN A 40 5.60 -5.01 -8.62
N ASP A 41 5.41 -6.26 -8.20
CA ASP A 41 6.47 -7.18 -7.81
C ASP A 41 6.19 -8.57 -8.40
N THR A 42 7.22 -9.39 -8.57
CA THR A 42 7.08 -10.72 -9.19
C THR A 42 6.33 -11.72 -8.33
N ASP A 43 6.29 -11.51 -7.01
CA ASP A 43 5.62 -12.40 -6.07
C ASP A 43 4.74 -11.62 -5.07
N ARG A 44 3.74 -12.31 -4.50
CA ARG A 44 2.76 -11.72 -3.58
C ARG A 44 3.41 -11.15 -2.34
N GLU A 45 4.43 -11.82 -1.80
CA GLU A 45 5.05 -11.43 -0.53
C GLU A 45 5.92 -10.18 -0.73
N ALA A 46 6.65 -10.09 -1.84
CA ALA A 46 7.35 -8.88 -2.24
C ALA A 46 6.36 -7.73 -2.45
N ALA A 47 5.26 -7.93 -3.18
CA ALA A 47 4.24 -6.90 -3.35
C ALA A 47 3.67 -6.41 -2.02
N TRP A 48 3.42 -7.34 -1.08
CA TRP A 48 3.00 -7.02 0.28
C TRP A 48 4.03 -6.17 1.03
N ARG A 49 5.29 -6.60 1.04
CA ARG A 49 6.39 -5.92 1.75
C ARG A 49 6.66 -4.53 1.15
N SER A 50 6.67 -4.41 -0.18
CA SER A 50 6.80 -3.15 -0.90
C SER A 50 5.67 -2.18 -0.57
N GLY A 51 4.42 -2.67 -0.59
CA GLY A 51 3.25 -1.87 -0.22
C GLY A 51 3.28 -1.41 1.23
N LEU A 52 3.63 -2.28 2.18
CA LEU A 52 3.78 -1.92 3.59
C LEU A 52 4.90 -0.89 3.81
N PHE A 53 6.04 -1.05 3.13
CA PHE A 53 7.13 -0.10 3.20
C PHE A 53 6.69 1.28 2.71
N ALA A 54 6.00 1.35 1.56
CA ALA A 54 5.47 2.59 1.00
C ALA A 54 4.47 3.25 1.96
N ALA A 55 3.52 2.49 2.53
CA ALA A 55 2.56 3.00 3.51
C ALA A 55 3.26 3.55 4.77
N GLY A 56 4.26 2.85 5.30
CA GLY A 56 5.05 3.29 6.46
C GLY A 56 5.88 4.56 6.20
N ALA A 57 6.44 4.69 4.99
CA ALA A 57 7.15 5.88 4.56
C ALA A 57 6.19 7.10 4.49
N MET A 58 5.00 6.93 3.90
CA MET A 58 3.98 7.98 3.83
C MET A 58 3.49 8.43 5.21
N GLU A 59 3.23 7.47 6.09
CA GLU A 59 2.85 7.74 7.47
C GLU A 59 3.92 8.58 8.19
N SER A 60 5.20 8.23 7.99
CA SER A 60 6.32 8.97 8.57
C SER A 60 6.44 10.40 8.02
N LEU A 61 6.27 10.59 6.71
CA LEU A 61 6.27 11.91 6.08
C LEU A 61 5.08 12.76 6.55
N ASN A 62 3.90 12.17 6.72
CA ASN A 62 2.72 12.87 7.20
C ASN A 62 2.91 13.37 8.65
N ARG A 63 3.47 12.53 9.53
CA ARG A 63 3.81 12.94 10.90
C ARG A 63 4.82 14.09 10.95
N ILE A 64 5.83 14.10 10.07
CA ILE A 64 6.79 15.21 9.98
C ILE A 64 6.08 16.50 9.56
N ARG A 65 5.18 16.42 8.58
CA ARG A 65 4.37 17.57 8.14
C ARG A 65 3.53 18.14 9.28
N GLN A 66 2.88 17.29 10.06
CA GLN A 66 2.03 17.70 11.19
C GLN A 66 2.81 18.35 12.34
N ARG A 67 4.08 18.00 12.55
CA ARG A 67 4.92 18.60 13.60
C ARG A 67 5.44 19.99 13.26
N ARG A 68 5.37 20.41 11.99
CA ARG A 68 5.96 21.66 11.50
C ARG A 68 4.97 22.82 11.45
N PHE A 69 3.73 22.59 11.87
CA PHE A 69 2.63 23.55 11.98
C PHE A 69 2.02 23.43 13.37
#